data_AF-A0A1Y2VRW9-F1
#
_entry.id   AF-A0A1Y2VRW9-F1
#
_cell.length_a   1.000
_cell.length_b   1.000
_cell.length_c   1.000
_cell.angle_alpha   90.00
_cell.angle_beta   90.00
_cell.angle_gamma   90.00
#
_symmetry.space_group_name_H-M   'P 1'
#
loop_
_entity.id
_entity.type
_entity.pdbx_description
1 polymer ?
#
loop_
_entity_poly.entity_id
_entity_poly.type
_entity_poly.pdbx_seq_one_letter_code
_entity_poly.pdbx_strand_id
1 'polypeptide(L)'
;MEEKVKRRTLPNVWLSSVLLSRRTIVIAILFLINAGWLLQASSISQRTRSEPDLNQIQKCAIKNLQADLSFLDGASPISSDEFLQRRDRLAQALVASKVDAFVVEPGYTFQYYANTSQNDWEPWEPEERPFLMLILPLTSESGTVSAKTAFLAPHFEEGRVRMLGIPSRESELDIVIWEEHWDPYATLLESHLFADIPSPRLIIDEEMRDFIARGLANAGFETLGLSPEVELVRQLKSPAEVEVLRAVNTGTVAAVRAMRPCLVEGLTEDDVRDILDASLLSIGFSLFFNIVLFEEDGALPHGGFVVGKKKLTHETMIVIDVGAHYLGYSSDICRSFFIDPPGNRDDSFSSWGNGLFHKHAKTPNGNPELHEEKQKVWDIVFDAQTAASAEFKPNNTAANVDLAARKVIEEAGYGYAFTHRLGHGIGIKAHESPYLNKWNRGVILQPGMTFTNEPGIYLEGKFGVRHEDIYLVKEDGDAELLTGRRAVGPYDP
;
A
#
# COMPACT_ATOMS: atom_id res chain seq x y z
N MET A 1 28.34 -78.41 -70.29
CA MET A 1 27.82 -79.04 -71.51
C MET A 1 26.32 -78.83 -71.53
N GLU A 2 25.82 -78.27 -72.63
CA GLU A 2 24.48 -78.49 -73.19
C GLU A 2 23.25 -78.06 -72.38
N GLU A 3 22.12 -77.66 -72.98
CA GLU A 3 21.73 -77.05 -74.25
C GLU A 3 20.19 -76.97 -74.19
N LYS A 4 19.59 -76.18 -75.10
CA LYS A 4 18.23 -76.34 -75.66
C LYS A 4 17.04 -75.94 -74.77
N VAL A 5 16.32 -74.83 -75.04
CA VAL A 5 15.54 -74.41 -76.23
C VAL A 5 14.31 -75.28 -76.51
N LYS A 6 13.12 -74.64 -76.48
CA LYS A 6 11.97 -74.65 -77.45
C LYS A 6 10.65 -74.54 -76.68
N ARG A 7 9.79 -73.53 -76.84
CA ARG A 7 9.06 -72.92 -77.99
C ARG A 7 7.56 -73.21 -77.85
N ARG A 8 6.79 -72.10 -77.81
CA ARG A 8 5.48 -71.84 -78.42
C ARG A 8 4.26 -72.68 -77.97
N THR A 9 3.21 -71.99 -77.54
CA THR A 9 2.01 -71.69 -78.36
C THR A 9 1.03 -70.79 -77.59
N LEU A 10 0.48 -69.78 -78.26
CA LEU A 10 -0.74 -69.04 -77.89
C LEU A 10 -1.88 -69.60 -78.78
N PRO A 11 -3.15 -69.56 -78.33
CA PRO A 11 -4.00 -68.47 -78.79
C PRO A 11 -5.04 -67.92 -77.79
N ASN A 12 -5.23 -66.60 -77.87
CA ASN A 12 -6.45 -65.79 -77.74
C ASN A 12 -7.79 -66.52 -77.53
N VAL A 13 -8.59 -66.15 -76.51
CA VAL A 13 -9.55 -65.02 -76.40
C VAL A 13 -10.35 -65.26 -75.11
N TRP A 14 -10.33 -64.31 -74.17
CA TRP A 14 -11.22 -64.29 -73.00
C TRP A 14 -12.36 -63.29 -73.24
N LEU A 15 -13.60 -63.77 -73.12
CA LEU A 15 -14.78 -62.94 -72.86
C LEU A 15 -14.95 -62.79 -71.34
N SER A 16 -15.07 -61.54 -70.91
CA SER A 16 -16.06 -61.02 -69.96
C SER A 16 -16.39 -61.86 -68.71
N SER A 17 -15.88 -61.45 -67.55
CA SER A 17 -16.65 -61.56 -66.30
C SER A 17 -16.24 -60.49 -65.28
N VAL A 18 -17.27 -59.75 -64.88
CA VAL A 18 -17.30 -58.84 -63.73
C VAL A 18 -17.13 -59.67 -62.46
N LEU A 19 -16.20 -59.29 -61.58
CA LEU A 19 -16.22 -59.55 -60.14
C LEU A 19 -15.15 -58.68 -59.45
N LEU A 20 -15.45 -57.38 -59.33
CA LEU A 20 -14.68 -56.48 -58.49
C LEU A 20 -14.92 -56.87 -57.02
N SER A 21 -13.88 -57.39 -56.37
CA SER A 21 -13.96 -57.90 -55.01
C SER A 21 -14.30 -56.80 -54.01
N ARG A 22 -15.18 -57.12 -53.05
CA ARG A 22 -15.61 -56.28 -51.92
C ARG A 22 -14.47 -55.82 -50.98
N ARG A 23 -13.20 -56.12 -51.27
CA ARG A 23 -12.06 -55.75 -50.41
C ARG A 23 -11.44 -54.39 -50.74
N THR A 24 -11.58 -53.89 -51.97
CA THR A 24 -10.97 -52.60 -52.35
C THR A 24 -11.80 -51.39 -51.94
N ILE A 25 -13.12 -51.56 -51.79
CA ILE A 25 -14.03 -50.47 -51.38
C ILE A 25 -13.95 -50.19 -49.86
N VAL A 26 -13.72 -51.21 -49.04
CA VAL A 26 -13.62 -51.04 -47.57
C VAL A 26 -12.32 -50.32 -47.19
N ILE A 27 -11.21 -50.55 -47.91
CA ILE A 27 -9.93 -49.89 -47.65
C ILE A 27 -9.97 -48.42 -48.10
N ALA A 28 -10.64 -48.11 -49.22
CA ALA A 28 -10.80 -46.72 -49.68
C ALA A 28 -11.72 -45.89 -48.75
N ILE A 29 -12.76 -46.49 -48.17
CA ILE A 29 -13.65 -45.82 -47.22
C ILE A 29 -12.94 -45.58 -45.87
N LEU A 30 -12.12 -46.52 -45.39
CA LEU A 30 -11.31 -46.33 -44.17
C LEU A 30 -10.21 -45.27 -44.32
N PHE A 31 -9.66 -45.07 -45.52
CA PHE A 31 -8.71 -43.99 -45.80
C PHE A 31 -9.41 -42.62 -45.91
N LEU A 32 -10.61 -42.54 -46.47
CA LEU A 32 -11.37 -41.29 -46.55
C LEU A 32 -11.95 -40.86 -45.19
N ILE A 33 -12.33 -41.80 -44.31
CA ILE A 33 -12.76 -41.50 -42.94
C ILE A 33 -11.58 -41.06 -42.06
N ASN A 34 -10.37 -41.62 -42.24
CA ASN A 34 -9.16 -41.16 -41.53
C ASN A 34 -8.63 -39.81 -42.07
N ALA A 35 -8.71 -39.56 -43.37
CA ALA A 35 -8.33 -38.26 -43.93
C ALA A 35 -9.31 -37.15 -43.52
N GLY A 36 -10.61 -37.47 -43.37
CA GLY A 36 -11.60 -36.56 -42.79
C GLY A 36 -11.33 -36.23 -41.33
N TRP A 37 -10.90 -37.21 -40.53
CA TRP A 37 -10.49 -36.99 -39.13
C TRP A 37 -9.18 -36.20 -39.00
N LEU A 38 -8.20 -36.39 -39.90
CA LEU A 38 -6.95 -35.61 -39.90
C LEU A 38 -7.14 -34.17 -40.41
N LEU A 39 -8.12 -33.93 -41.29
CA LEU A 39 -8.49 -32.59 -41.77
C LEU A 39 -9.49 -31.85 -40.85
N GLN A 40 -10.30 -32.56 -40.05
CA GLN A 40 -11.06 -31.98 -38.94
C GLN A 40 -10.20 -31.76 -37.68
N ALA A 41 -9.19 -32.61 -37.44
CA ALA A 41 -8.24 -32.40 -36.34
C ALA A 41 -7.25 -31.25 -36.59
N SER A 42 -7.10 -30.81 -37.85
CA SER A 42 -6.29 -29.63 -38.21
C SER A 42 -7.08 -28.33 -38.36
N SER A 43 -8.41 -28.36 -38.14
CA SER A 43 -9.27 -27.17 -38.10
C SER A 43 -9.92 -26.90 -36.73
N ILE A 44 -9.68 -27.76 -35.74
CA ILE A 44 -9.73 -27.34 -34.34
C ILE A 44 -8.40 -26.63 -34.08
N SER A 45 -8.29 -25.39 -34.55
CA SER A 45 -7.48 -24.42 -33.84
C SER A 45 -8.03 -24.44 -32.43
N GLN A 46 -7.33 -25.13 -31.52
CA GLN A 46 -7.34 -24.72 -30.13
C GLN A 46 -7.11 -23.22 -30.20
N ARG A 47 -8.16 -22.42 -29.97
CA ARG A 47 -8.00 -21.05 -29.56
C ARG A 47 -7.25 -21.16 -28.23
N THR A 48 -5.93 -21.30 -28.32
CA THR A 48 -5.05 -20.92 -27.22
C THR A 48 -5.43 -19.48 -26.98
N ARG A 49 -6.18 -19.21 -25.91
CA ARG A 49 -6.34 -17.85 -25.41
C ARG A 49 -4.92 -17.29 -25.38
N SER A 50 -4.66 -16.27 -26.19
CA SER A 50 -3.37 -15.60 -26.19
C SER A 50 -3.13 -15.12 -24.76
N GLU A 51 -1.95 -15.41 -24.22
CA GLU A 51 -1.50 -14.84 -22.94
C GLU A 51 -1.75 -13.31 -22.96
N PRO A 52 -2.19 -12.71 -21.84
CA PRO A 52 -2.39 -11.26 -21.77
C PRO A 52 -1.13 -10.49 -22.17
N ASP A 53 -1.27 -9.46 -23.02
CA ASP A 53 -0.16 -8.55 -23.31
C ASP A 53 0.03 -7.57 -22.15
N LEU A 54 0.91 -7.93 -21.21
CA LEU A 54 1.20 -7.14 -20.01
C LEU A 54 1.64 -5.71 -20.34
N ASN A 55 2.43 -5.53 -21.41
CA ASN A 55 2.91 -4.21 -21.82
C ASN A 55 1.74 -3.32 -22.29
N GLN A 56 0.80 -3.88 -23.04
CA GLN A 56 -0.39 -3.14 -23.45
C GLN A 56 -1.27 -2.76 -22.24
N ILE A 57 -1.44 -3.67 -21.28
CA ILE A 57 -2.26 -3.45 -20.08
C ILE A 57 -1.62 -2.39 -19.18
N GLN A 58 -0.31 -2.48 -18.96
CA GLN A 58 0.44 -1.47 -18.18
C GLN A 58 0.34 -0.08 -18.82
N LYS A 59 0.49 0.02 -20.15
CA LYS A 59 0.30 1.28 -20.87
C LYS A 59 -1.12 1.83 -20.74
N CYS A 60 -2.13 0.96 -20.72
CA CYS A 60 -3.52 1.36 -20.48
C CYS A 60 -3.66 1.98 -19.08
N ALA A 61 -3.16 1.33 -18.04
CA ALA A 61 -3.25 1.80 -16.65
C ALA A 61 -2.53 3.16 -16.47
N ILE A 62 -1.29 3.26 -16.94
CA ILE A 62 -0.49 4.50 -16.89
C ILE A 62 -1.20 5.64 -17.63
N LYS A 63 -1.68 5.38 -18.86
CA LYS A 63 -2.38 6.40 -19.66
C LYS A 63 -3.65 6.88 -18.97
N ASN A 64 -4.43 5.98 -18.36
CA ASN A 64 -5.64 6.33 -17.65
C ASN A 64 -5.32 7.20 -16.41
N LEU A 65 -4.27 6.86 -15.66
CA LEU A 65 -3.85 7.61 -14.48
C LEU A 65 -3.34 9.02 -14.86
N GLN A 66 -2.53 9.12 -15.91
CA GLN A 66 -1.97 10.38 -16.39
C GLN A 66 -3.00 11.29 -17.08
N ALA A 67 -4.25 10.85 -17.24
CA ALA A 67 -5.31 11.66 -17.84
C ALA A 67 -5.72 12.86 -16.95
N ASP A 68 -5.60 12.72 -15.63
CA ASP A 68 -5.86 13.78 -14.66
C ASP A 68 -4.97 13.60 -13.43
N LEU A 69 -4.04 14.54 -13.24
CA LEU A 69 -3.13 14.59 -12.10
C LEU A 69 -3.41 15.81 -11.20
N SER A 70 -4.58 16.44 -11.34
CA SER A 70 -4.94 17.65 -10.58
C SER A 70 -4.94 17.45 -9.06
N PHE A 71 -5.02 16.19 -8.58
CA PHE A 71 -4.86 15.86 -7.17
C PHE A 71 -3.46 16.16 -6.60
N LEU A 72 -2.46 16.42 -7.46
CA LEU A 72 -1.12 16.85 -7.05
C LEU A 72 -1.00 18.37 -6.86
N ASP A 73 -1.93 19.16 -7.41
CA ASP A 73 -1.79 20.63 -7.51
C ASP A 73 -1.72 21.33 -6.15
N GLY A 74 -2.33 20.75 -5.12
CA GLY A 74 -2.35 21.28 -3.75
C GLY A 74 -1.12 20.95 -2.91
N ALA A 75 -0.33 19.95 -3.30
CA ALA A 75 0.79 19.46 -2.51
C ALA A 75 2.10 20.16 -2.90
N SER A 76 2.94 20.44 -1.90
CA SER A 76 4.27 21.02 -2.09
C SER A 76 5.22 20.50 -1.01
N PRO A 77 6.55 20.49 -1.27
CA PRO A 77 7.52 20.14 -0.24
C PRO A 77 7.31 21.01 1.02
N ILE A 78 7.41 20.38 2.19
CA ILE A 78 7.33 21.09 3.46
C ILE A 78 8.42 22.18 3.51
N SER A 79 8.04 23.39 3.90
CA SER A 79 8.97 24.53 3.92
C SER A 79 10.01 24.39 5.05
N SER A 80 11.21 24.94 4.84
CA SER A 80 12.27 24.97 5.86
C SER A 80 11.80 25.60 7.17
N ASP A 81 10.96 26.64 7.09
CA ASP A 81 10.38 27.31 8.27
C ASP A 81 9.46 26.40 9.07
N GLU A 82 8.72 25.50 8.41
CA GLU A 82 7.85 24.56 9.10
C GLU A 82 8.64 23.53 9.90
N PHE A 83 9.81 23.09 9.44
CA PHE A 83 10.68 22.21 10.24
C PHE A 83 11.22 22.89 11.50
N LEU A 84 11.47 24.20 11.44
CA LEU A 84 11.80 24.99 12.63
C LEU A 84 10.61 25.06 13.59
N GLN A 85 9.40 25.29 13.07
CA GLN A 85 8.17 25.32 13.87
C GLN A 85 7.83 23.96 14.50
N ARG A 86 8.04 22.84 13.79
CA ARG A 86 7.87 21.48 14.33
C ARG A 86 8.72 21.25 15.56
N ARG A 87 9.99 21.64 15.48
CA ARG A 87 10.93 21.54 16.61
C ARG A 87 10.53 22.50 17.74
N ASP A 88 10.06 23.70 17.44
CA ASP A 88 9.57 24.62 18.48
C ASP A 88 8.33 24.07 19.20
N ARG A 89 7.39 23.44 18.49
CA ARG A 89 6.25 22.72 19.09
C ARG A 89 6.72 21.58 19.99
N LEU A 90 7.72 20.82 19.55
CA LEU A 90 8.34 19.79 20.37
C LEU A 90 9.00 20.37 21.63
N ALA A 91 9.75 21.47 21.51
CA ALA A 91 10.34 22.16 22.64
C ALA A 91 9.27 22.61 23.66
N GLN A 92 8.13 23.12 23.20
CA GLN A 92 7.00 23.45 24.07
C GLN A 92 6.45 22.22 24.79
N ALA A 93 6.30 21.09 24.09
CA ALA A 93 5.88 19.82 24.68
C ALA A 93 6.89 19.29 25.73
N LEU A 94 8.18 19.46 25.49
CA LEU A 94 9.25 19.09 26.45
C LEU A 94 9.19 19.94 27.72
N VAL A 95 8.95 21.25 27.60
CA VAL A 95 8.73 22.13 28.78
C VAL A 95 7.50 21.68 29.57
N ALA A 96 6.39 21.38 28.90
CA ALA A 96 5.18 20.87 29.55
C ALA A 96 5.41 19.53 30.27
N SER A 97 6.24 18.67 29.68
CA SER A 97 6.62 17.35 30.21
C SER A 97 7.72 17.42 31.29
N LYS A 98 8.35 18.59 31.49
CA LYS A 98 9.50 18.82 32.39
C LYS A 98 10.70 17.93 32.02
N VAL A 99 11.05 17.92 30.75
CA VAL A 99 12.12 17.11 30.15
C VAL A 99 13.15 18.03 29.48
N ASP A 100 14.43 17.65 29.55
CA ASP A 100 15.55 18.48 29.11
C ASP A 100 15.87 18.34 27.63
N ALA A 101 15.57 17.18 27.00
CA ALA A 101 15.68 17.02 25.56
C ALA A 101 14.81 15.87 25.02
N PHE A 102 14.50 15.95 23.72
CA PHE A 102 14.07 14.82 22.91
C PHE A 102 15.27 14.29 22.10
N VAL A 103 15.43 12.97 22.03
CA VAL A 103 16.53 12.32 21.31
C VAL A 103 15.98 11.33 20.29
N VAL A 104 16.49 11.40 19.08
CA VAL A 104 16.05 10.58 17.94
C VAL A 104 17.21 10.21 17.03
N GLU A 105 17.20 8.98 16.55
CA GLU A 105 18.13 8.48 15.53
C GLU A 105 17.49 8.54 14.12
N PRO A 106 18.25 8.37 13.03
CA PRO A 106 17.70 8.38 11.67
C PRO A 106 16.49 7.45 11.49
N GLY A 107 15.44 7.97 10.86
CA GLY A 107 14.15 7.29 10.69
C GLY A 107 13.03 8.28 10.38
N TYR A 108 11.77 7.84 10.44
CA TYR A 108 10.61 8.69 10.14
C TYR A 108 10.49 9.90 11.08
N THR A 109 10.67 9.71 12.39
CA THR A 109 10.64 10.83 13.35
C THR A 109 11.78 11.83 13.10
N PHE A 110 12.98 11.34 12.76
CA PHE A 110 14.10 12.21 12.39
C PHE A 110 13.76 13.03 11.15
N GLN A 111 13.25 12.39 10.08
CA GLN A 111 12.84 13.08 8.86
C GLN A 111 11.80 14.17 9.14
N TYR A 112 10.85 13.91 10.04
CA TYR A 112 9.81 14.85 10.44
C TYR A 112 10.38 16.17 10.99
N TYR A 113 11.48 16.12 11.74
CA TYR A 113 12.08 17.29 12.41
C TYR A 113 13.28 17.89 11.66
N ALA A 114 14.01 17.08 10.90
CA ALA A 114 15.35 17.42 10.42
C ALA A 114 15.38 17.88 8.96
N ASN A 115 14.36 17.55 8.17
CA ASN A 115 14.34 17.65 6.70
C ASN A 115 15.68 17.35 6.02
N THR A 116 15.91 16.10 5.71
CA THR A 116 16.90 15.76 4.68
C THR A 116 16.22 15.08 3.50
N SER A 117 15.14 15.70 3.00
CA SER A 117 14.59 15.43 1.67
C SER A 117 15.46 16.09 0.59
N GLN A 118 16.73 15.68 0.50
CA GLN A 118 17.52 15.90 -0.71
C GLN A 118 17.23 14.74 -1.67
N ASN A 119 16.99 15.05 -2.94
CA ASN A 119 16.66 14.04 -3.97
C ASN A 119 17.74 12.95 -4.13
N ASP A 120 18.95 13.20 -3.63
CA ASP A 120 20.15 12.36 -3.79
C ASP A 120 20.57 11.64 -2.49
N TRP A 121 19.68 11.48 -1.51
CA TRP A 121 20.06 10.94 -0.20
C TRP A 121 20.40 9.44 -0.23
N GLU A 122 21.65 9.12 0.09
CA GLU A 122 22.03 7.83 0.66
C GLU A 122 21.45 7.77 2.09
N PRO A 123 20.47 6.89 2.38
CA PRO A 123 19.86 6.79 3.70
C PRO A 123 20.95 6.60 4.74
N TRP A 124 21.12 7.61 5.61
CA TRP A 124 21.67 7.34 6.92
C TRP A 124 20.71 6.39 7.60
N GLU A 125 21.01 5.12 7.49
CA GLU A 125 20.29 4.07 8.16
C GLU A 125 20.75 4.02 9.63
N PRO A 126 19.91 3.50 10.53
CA PRO A 126 20.35 3.19 11.88
C PRO A 126 21.53 2.20 11.88
N GLU A 127 22.75 2.70 12.05
CA GLU A 127 23.99 1.89 12.11
C GLU A 127 24.44 1.60 13.54
N GLU A 128 25.38 0.69 13.76
CA GLU A 128 25.89 0.35 15.10
C GLU A 128 26.50 1.55 15.85
N ARG A 129 26.95 2.57 15.10
CA ARG A 129 27.47 3.84 15.60
C ARG A 129 26.34 4.83 15.91
N PRO A 130 26.23 5.35 17.16
CA PRO A 130 25.24 6.37 17.48
C PRO A 130 25.46 7.66 16.69
N PHE A 131 24.47 8.00 15.86
CA PHE A 131 24.23 9.32 15.30
C PHE A 131 22.84 9.79 15.75
N LEU A 132 22.79 10.82 16.58
CA LEU A 132 21.56 11.26 17.25
C LEU A 132 21.30 12.73 16.96
N MET A 133 20.05 13.07 16.67
CA MET A 133 19.55 14.44 16.75
C MET A 133 18.97 14.67 18.14
N LEU A 134 19.31 15.82 18.72
CA LEU A 134 18.79 16.31 19.98
C LEU A 134 17.99 17.58 19.75
N ILE A 135 16.81 17.64 20.33
CA ILE A 135 15.97 18.84 20.36
C ILE A 135 15.80 19.25 21.82
N LEU A 136 16.41 20.37 22.20
CA LEU A 136 16.40 20.91 23.57
C LEU A 136 15.49 22.14 23.63
N PRO A 137 14.68 22.32 24.68
CA PRO A 137 13.87 23.51 24.84
C PRO A 137 14.71 24.68 25.39
N LEU A 138 14.68 25.81 24.68
CA LEU A 138 15.20 27.09 25.15
C LEU A 138 14.03 27.99 25.54
N THR A 139 14.03 28.45 26.80
CA THR A 139 13.05 29.43 27.27
C THR A 139 13.75 30.78 27.40
N SER A 140 13.32 31.76 26.61
CA SER A 140 13.79 33.14 26.72
C SER A 140 13.34 33.80 28.03
N GLU A 141 13.96 34.92 28.40
CA GLU A 141 13.52 35.73 29.56
C GLU A 141 12.04 36.17 29.46
N SER A 142 11.52 36.31 28.24
CA SER A 142 10.12 36.64 27.96
C SER A 142 9.14 35.48 28.14
N GLY A 143 9.63 34.26 28.38
CA GLY A 143 8.83 33.03 28.46
C GLY A 143 8.55 32.38 27.10
N THR A 144 9.02 32.96 25.99
CA THR A 144 8.93 32.31 24.66
C THR A 144 9.83 31.08 24.62
N VAL A 145 9.26 29.94 24.19
CA VAL A 145 9.97 28.66 24.04
C VAL A 145 10.30 28.40 22.57
N SER A 146 11.55 28.07 22.29
CA SER A 146 12.06 27.66 20.97
C SER A 146 12.96 26.45 21.09
N ALA A 147 13.16 25.71 20.00
CA ALA A 147 14.09 24.59 19.97
C ALA A 147 15.54 25.01 19.69
N LYS A 148 16.46 24.46 20.48
CA LYS A 148 17.86 24.26 20.09
C LYS A 148 17.99 22.88 19.46
N THR A 149 18.63 22.82 18.30
CA THR A 149 18.93 21.55 17.62
C THR A 149 20.42 21.26 17.73
N ALA A 150 20.78 20.08 18.21
CA ALA A 150 22.16 19.62 18.26
C ALA A 150 22.27 18.17 17.78
N PHE A 151 23.49 17.70 17.55
CA PHE A 151 23.76 16.33 17.12
C PHE A 151 24.85 15.68 17.96
N LEU A 152 24.75 14.36 18.14
CA LEU A 152 25.86 13.51 18.54
C LEU A 152 26.29 12.72 17.30
N ALA A 153 27.57 12.77 16.92
CA ALA A 153 28.05 12.10 15.72
C ALA A 153 29.47 11.53 15.88
N PRO A 154 29.82 10.44 15.18
CA PRO A 154 31.21 10.01 15.06
C PRO A 154 32.05 11.14 14.45
N HIS A 155 33.23 11.40 15.00
CA HIS A 155 34.08 12.51 14.54
C HIS A 155 34.39 12.43 13.04
N PHE A 156 34.66 11.24 12.50
CA PHE A 156 34.95 11.07 11.07
C PHE A 156 33.76 11.40 10.14
N GLU A 157 32.53 11.45 10.67
CA GLU A 157 31.31 11.77 9.94
C GLU A 157 30.87 13.24 10.11
N GLU A 158 31.55 14.04 10.94
CA GLU A 158 31.15 15.42 11.25
C GLU A 158 30.95 16.27 9.98
N GLY A 159 31.88 16.16 9.03
CA GLY A 159 31.79 16.87 7.75
C GLY A 159 30.53 16.50 6.98
N ARG A 160 30.13 15.23 7.01
CA ARG A 160 28.90 14.74 6.36
C ARG A 160 27.66 15.30 7.06
N VAL A 161 27.65 15.33 8.40
CA VAL A 161 26.56 15.94 9.19
C VAL A 161 26.36 17.43 8.84
N ARG A 162 27.43 18.18 8.59
CA ARG A 162 27.33 19.59 8.15
C ARG A 162 26.75 19.76 6.74
N MET A 163 26.88 18.75 5.88
CA MET A 163 26.37 18.76 4.51
C MET A 163 24.89 18.34 4.39
N LEU A 164 24.26 17.90 5.48
CA LEU A 164 22.88 17.40 5.46
C LEU A 164 21.86 18.49 5.08
N GLY A 165 22.19 19.78 5.25
CA GLY A 165 21.31 20.89 4.89
C GLY A 165 20.12 21.06 5.85
N ILE A 166 20.29 20.61 7.10
CA ILE A 166 19.27 20.73 8.16
C ILE A 166 18.86 22.19 8.32
N PRO A 167 17.56 22.54 8.22
CA PRO A 167 17.12 23.90 8.49
C PRO A 167 17.56 24.31 9.90
N SER A 168 18.26 25.43 10.04
CA SER A 168 18.76 25.92 11.33
C SER A 168 18.67 27.44 11.41
N ARG A 169 18.44 27.95 12.62
CA ARG A 169 18.57 29.38 12.95
C ARG A 169 20.01 29.78 13.24
N GLU A 170 20.83 28.79 13.56
CA GLU A 170 22.25 28.96 13.85
C GLU A 170 23.06 28.91 12.56
N SER A 171 24.16 29.66 12.49
CA SER A 171 25.03 29.69 11.31
C SER A 171 25.76 28.37 11.07
N GLU A 172 25.96 27.58 12.13
CA GLU A 172 26.61 26.28 12.12
C GLU A 172 25.77 25.31 12.96
N LEU A 173 25.79 24.02 12.60
CA LEU A 173 25.19 22.99 13.44
C LEU A 173 26.04 22.78 14.71
N ASP A 174 25.38 22.71 15.86
CA ASP A 174 25.97 22.30 17.13
C ASP A 174 26.13 20.78 17.15
N ILE A 175 27.37 20.30 17.07
CA ILE A 175 27.69 18.87 16.94
C ILE A 175 28.65 18.48 18.07
N VAL A 176 28.23 17.56 18.92
CA VAL A 176 29.08 16.82 19.85
C VAL A 176 29.67 15.65 19.10
N ILE A 177 31.00 15.68 18.91
CA ILE A 177 31.73 14.61 18.23
C ILE A 177 32.27 13.59 19.23
N TRP A 178 32.34 12.33 18.84
CA TRP A 178 33.00 11.26 19.60
C TRP A 178 33.96 10.45 18.72
N GLU A 179 35.09 10.02 19.29
CA GLU A 179 36.06 9.15 18.61
C GLU A 179 35.65 7.68 18.75
N GLU A 180 36.02 6.83 17.79
CA GLU A 180 35.68 5.39 17.74
C GLU A 180 35.95 4.60 19.05
N HIS A 181 36.90 5.06 19.88
CA HIS A 181 37.28 4.41 21.13
C HIS A 181 36.68 5.07 22.39
N TRP A 182 35.88 6.12 22.23
CA TRP A 182 35.17 6.81 23.32
C TRP A 182 33.81 6.17 23.56
N ASP A 183 33.29 6.37 24.76
CA ASP A 183 31.88 6.11 25.03
C ASP A 183 31.06 7.30 24.48
N PRO A 184 30.25 7.13 23.41
CA PRO A 184 29.47 8.23 22.83
C PRO A 184 28.47 8.83 23.81
N TYR A 185 27.93 8.02 24.73
CA TYR A 185 26.89 8.44 25.66
C TYR A 185 27.48 9.24 26.82
N ALA A 186 28.63 8.81 27.35
CA ALA A 186 29.38 9.60 28.33
C ALA A 186 29.88 10.91 27.71
N THR A 187 30.40 10.85 26.47
CA THR A 187 30.79 12.05 25.71
C THR A 187 29.64 13.06 25.60
N LEU A 188 28.43 12.58 25.32
CA LEU A 188 27.24 13.44 25.25
C LEU A 188 26.90 14.05 26.62
N LEU A 189 26.91 13.25 27.69
CA LEU A 189 26.60 13.72 29.04
C LEU A 189 27.57 14.79 29.54
N GLU A 190 28.86 14.63 29.26
CA GLU A 190 29.92 15.57 29.65
C GLU A 190 30.02 16.80 28.74
N SER A 191 29.27 16.84 27.64
CA SER A 191 29.30 17.93 26.67
C SER A 191 28.69 19.22 27.20
N HIS A 192 28.94 20.32 26.49
CA HIS A 192 28.36 21.64 26.77
C HIS A 192 26.83 21.68 26.70
N LEU A 193 26.17 20.65 26.16
CA LEU A 193 24.70 20.55 26.12
C LEU A 193 24.10 20.22 27.49
N PHE A 194 24.82 19.47 28.33
CA PHE A 194 24.30 18.92 29.59
C PHE A 194 25.19 19.15 30.81
N ALA A 195 26.36 19.78 30.64
CA ALA A 195 27.36 19.97 31.71
C ALA A 195 26.81 20.55 33.03
N ASP A 196 25.78 21.40 32.96
CA ASP A 196 25.18 22.07 34.13
C ASP A 196 23.86 21.42 34.62
N ILE A 197 23.46 20.28 34.03
CA ILE A 197 22.20 19.61 34.36
C ILE A 197 22.50 18.28 35.09
N PRO A 198 22.23 18.19 36.41
CA PRO A 198 22.40 16.94 37.13
C PRO A 198 21.33 15.93 36.70
N SER A 199 21.76 14.78 36.19
CA SER A 199 20.89 13.70 35.70
C SER A 199 19.83 14.18 34.69
N PRO A 200 20.24 14.60 33.48
CA PRO A 200 19.32 15.16 32.50
C PRO A 200 18.26 14.13 32.08
N ARG A 201 17.03 14.62 31.90
CA ARG A 201 15.86 13.82 31.54
C ARG A 201 15.68 13.88 30.03
N LEU A 202 15.69 12.72 29.39
CA LEU A 202 15.58 12.59 27.94
C LEU A 202 14.32 11.82 27.58
N ILE A 203 13.46 12.38 26.73
CA ILE A 203 12.47 11.57 26.02
C ILE A 203 13.17 10.93 24.83
N ILE A 204 13.02 9.62 24.74
CA ILE A 204 13.56 8.78 23.69
C ILE A 204 12.45 8.50 22.68
N ASP A 205 12.74 8.68 21.39
CA ASP A 205 11.83 8.27 20.31
C ASP A 205 11.42 6.79 20.45
N GLU A 206 10.15 6.49 20.16
CA GLU A 206 9.58 5.15 20.38
C GLU A 206 10.23 4.04 19.53
N GLU A 207 10.85 4.40 18.40
CA GLU A 207 11.51 3.44 17.50
C GLU A 207 13.02 3.39 17.68
N MET A 208 13.56 4.16 18.64
CA MET A 208 14.99 4.18 18.89
C MET A 208 15.46 2.82 19.41
N ARG A 209 16.56 2.31 18.84
CA ARG A 209 17.12 1.01 19.19
C ARG A 209 17.50 0.95 20.66
N ASP A 210 17.06 -0.12 21.32
CA ASP A 210 17.18 -0.33 22.76
C ASP A 210 18.61 -0.18 23.31
N PHE A 211 19.64 -0.56 22.54
CA PHE A 211 21.02 -0.41 22.99
C PHE A 211 21.46 1.06 23.15
N ILE A 212 20.90 1.97 22.35
CA ILE A 212 21.16 3.41 22.45
C ILE A 212 20.44 3.96 23.68
N ALA A 213 19.17 3.61 23.88
CA ALA A 213 18.38 4.02 25.04
C ALA A 213 19.04 3.57 26.36
N ARG A 214 19.49 2.31 26.42
CA ARG A 214 20.25 1.79 27.56
C ARG A 214 21.64 2.40 27.69
N GLY A 215 22.29 2.71 26.57
CA GLY A 215 23.58 3.40 26.55
C GLY A 215 23.49 4.77 27.24
N LEU A 216 22.50 5.57 26.87
CA LEU A 216 22.18 6.85 27.52
C LEU A 216 21.87 6.66 29.01
N ALA A 217 20.99 5.71 29.36
CA ALA A 217 20.64 5.45 30.75
C ALA A 217 21.86 5.06 31.60
N ASN A 218 22.74 4.19 31.07
CA ASN A 218 23.95 3.75 31.76
C ASN A 218 24.98 4.87 31.93
N ALA A 219 25.04 5.82 31.00
CA ALA A 219 25.92 6.98 31.10
C ALA A 219 25.48 7.95 32.21
N GLY A 220 24.19 8.00 32.53
CA GLY A 220 23.66 8.81 33.64
C GLY A 220 22.41 9.63 33.31
N PHE A 221 21.83 9.48 32.13
CA PHE A 221 20.57 10.14 31.75
C PHE A 221 19.35 9.43 32.36
N GLU A 222 18.32 10.18 32.75
CA GLU A 222 16.99 9.62 33.01
C GLU A 222 16.24 9.50 31.68
N THR A 223 16.14 8.27 31.13
CA THR A 223 15.43 8.04 29.87
C THR A 223 13.95 7.76 30.08
N LEU A 224 13.11 8.41 29.28
CA LEU A 224 11.66 8.40 29.34
C LEU A 224 11.07 8.01 27.98
N GLY A 225 9.93 7.33 27.98
CA GLY A 225 9.12 7.16 26.78
C GLY A 225 8.37 8.44 26.41
N LEU A 226 7.67 8.41 25.27
CA LEU A 226 6.88 9.55 24.81
C LEU A 226 5.81 9.94 25.84
N SER A 227 5.68 11.25 26.08
CA SER A 227 4.55 11.83 26.81
C SER A 227 3.41 12.18 25.85
N PRO A 228 2.15 12.30 26.32
CA PRO A 228 1.04 12.71 25.47
C PRO A 228 1.29 14.04 24.74
N GLU A 229 1.93 15.00 25.39
CA GLU A 229 2.27 16.29 24.79
C GLU A 229 3.25 16.15 23.63
N VAL A 230 4.22 15.24 23.73
CA VAL A 230 5.21 14.97 22.67
C VAL A 230 4.58 14.18 21.52
N GLU A 231 3.75 13.18 21.82
CA GLU A 231 3.02 12.43 20.80
C GLU A 231 2.15 13.35 19.93
N LEU A 232 1.45 14.30 20.57
CA LEU A 232 0.55 15.24 19.89
C LEU A 232 1.22 16.05 18.79
N VAL A 233 2.53 16.32 18.87
CA VAL A 233 3.27 17.12 17.88
C VAL A 233 3.16 16.52 16.48
N ARG A 234 3.27 15.19 16.35
CA ARG A 234 3.15 14.47 15.07
C ARG A 234 1.72 14.02 14.79
N GLN A 235 0.93 13.76 15.83
CA GLN A 235 -0.47 13.35 15.66
C GLN A 235 -1.30 14.45 14.99
N LEU A 236 -0.99 15.73 15.24
CA LEU A 236 -1.67 16.89 14.67
C LEU A 236 -0.98 17.40 13.41
N LYS A 237 -1.61 17.21 12.26
CA LYS A 237 -1.04 17.54 10.95
C LYS A 237 -1.21 19.02 10.66
N SER A 238 -0.15 19.66 10.16
CA SER A 238 -0.23 21.00 9.60
C SER A 238 -1.06 21.00 8.30
N PRO A 239 -1.60 22.15 7.86
CA PRO A 239 -2.29 22.25 6.58
C PRO A 239 -1.45 21.76 5.39
N ALA A 240 -0.12 21.99 5.40
CA ALA A 240 0.75 21.51 4.34
C ALA A 240 0.88 19.98 4.36
N GLU A 241 0.97 19.38 5.55
CA GLU A 241 1.00 17.91 5.71
C GLU A 241 -0.29 17.27 5.22
N VAL A 242 -1.44 17.88 5.51
CA VAL A 242 -2.75 17.42 5.04
C VAL A 242 -2.81 17.40 3.52
N GLU A 243 -2.31 18.43 2.83
CA GLU A 243 -2.34 18.46 1.36
C GLU A 243 -1.39 17.45 0.72
N VAL A 244 -0.22 17.17 1.32
CA VAL A 244 0.65 16.08 0.86
C VAL A 244 -0.03 14.72 1.08
N LEU A 245 -0.62 14.49 2.26
CA LEU A 245 -1.38 13.27 2.56
C LEU A 245 -2.54 13.09 1.59
N ARG A 246 -3.27 14.17 1.28
CA ARG A 246 -4.36 14.15 0.30
C ARG A 246 -3.86 13.76 -1.09
N ALA A 247 -2.78 14.36 -1.55
CA ALA A 247 -2.22 14.08 -2.85
C ALA A 247 -1.77 12.61 -2.99
N VAL A 248 -1.02 12.09 -2.01
CA VAL A 248 -0.52 10.71 -2.06
C VAL A 248 -1.66 9.69 -1.97
N ASN A 249 -2.64 9.92 -1.09
CA ASN A 249 -3.74 8.98 -0.89
C ASN A 249 -4.78 9.04 -2.03
N THR A 250 -5.11 10.23 -2.53
CA THR A 250 -5.97 10.38 -3.71
C THR A 250 -5.30 9.79 -4.95
N GLY A 251 -3.99 10.00 -5.13
CA GLY A 251 -3.22 9.43 -6.23
C GLY A 251 -3.16 7.91 -6.20
N THR A 252 -3.00 7.31 -5.02
CA THR A 252 -3.03 5.84 -4.87
C THR A 252 -4.41 5.26 -5.20
N VAL A 253 -5.50 5.88 -4.74
CA VAL A 253 -6.86 5.49 -5.17
C VAL A 253 -7.01 5.65 -6.69
N ALA A 254 -6.61 6.79 -7.25
CA ALA A 254 -6.69 7.04 -8.68
C ALA A 254 -5.92 5.99 -9.50
N ALA A 255 -4.77 5.52 -9.02
CA ALA A 255 -3.98 4.47 -9.68
C ALA A 255 -4.73 3.13 -9.72
N VAL A 256 -5.32 2.69 -8.60
CA VAL A 256 -6.14 1.47 -8.56
C VAL A 256 -7.32 1.58 -9.52
N ARG A 257 -8.00 2.73 -9.52
CA ARG A 257 -9.16 3.00 -10.40
C ARG A 257 -8.79 3.05 -11.88
N ALA A 258 -7.66 3.66 -12.21
CA ALA A 258 -7.15 3.77 -13.57
C ALA A 258 -6.71 2.41 -14.14
N MET A 259 -6.14 1.56 -13.28
CA MET A 259 -5.71 0.20 -13.62
C MET A 259 -6.89 -0.75 -13.81
N ARG A 260 -7.88 -0.72 -12.92
CA ARG A 260 -8.99 -1.69 -12.87
C ARG A 260 -9.65 -1.98 -14.24
N PRO A 261 -10.05 -1.00 -15.08
CA PRO A 261 -10.69 -1.28 -16.38
C PRO A 261 -9.73 -1.90 -17.42
N CYS A 262 -8.42 -1.84 -17.19
CA CYS A 262 -7.41 -2.45 -18.06
C CYS A 262 -7.17 -3.94 -17.72
N LEU A 263 -7.56 -4.38 -16.52
CA LEU A 263 -7.34 -5.75 -16.05
C LEU A 263 -8.18 -6.76 -16.87
N VAL A 264 -7.59 -7.92 -17.13
CA VAL A 264 -8.18 -8.96 -17.98
C VAL A 264 -8.08 -10.32 -17.32
N GLU A 265 -9.02 -11.22 -17.62
CA GLU A 265 -8.96 -12.62 -17.18
C GLU A 265 -7.60 -13.26 -17.56
N GLY A 266 -6.99 -13.97 -16.62
CA GLY A 266 -5.74 -14.71 -16.80
C GLY A 266 -4.49 -14.05 -16.20
N LEU A 267 -4.54 -12.75 -15.86
CA LEU A 267 -3.46 -12.08 -15.13
C LEU A 267 -3.23 -12.73 -13.77
N THR A 268 -1.98 -12.82 -13.36
CA THR A 268 -1.62 -13.25 -12.00
C THR A 268 -1.71 -12.10 -11.00
N GLU A 269 -1.69 -12.41 -9.71
CA GLU A 269 -1.54 -11.41 -8.64
C GLU A 269 -0.26 -10.59 -8.82
N ASP A 270 0.86 -11.23 -9.17
CA ASP A 270 2.13 -10.55 -9.46
C ASP A 270 2.00 -9.62 -10.67
N ASP A 271 1.31 -10.05 -11.74
CA ASP A 271 1.09 -9.17 -12.91
C ASP A 271 0.32 -7.90 -12.53
N VAL A 272 -0.74 -8.03 -11.73
CA VAL A 272 -1.55 -6.89 -11.26
C VAL A 272 -0.74 -5.98 -10.33
N ARG A 273 0.07 -6.55 -9.44
CA ARG A 273 1.00 -5.80 -8.59
C ARG A 273 1.95 -4.97 -9.44
N ASP A 274 2.64 -5.60 -10.38
CA ASP A 274 3.65 -4.96 -11.22
C ASP A 274 3.05 -3.85 -12.12
N ILE A 275 1.82 -4.04 -12.61
CA ILE A 275 1.07 -3.00 -13.34
C ILE A 275 0.78 -1.78 -12.45
N LEU A 276 0.36 -2.00 -11.20
CA LEU A 276 0.07 -0.93 -10.26
C LEU A 276 1.33 -0.19 -9.83
N ASP A 277 2.41 -0.91 -9.55
CA ASP A 277 3.73 -0.34 -9.23
C ASP A 277 4.22 0.58 -10.36
N ALA A 278 4.15 0.09 -11.61
CA ALA A 278 4.51 0.89 -12.78
C ALA A 278 3.62 2.14 -12.92
N SER A 279 2.34 2.06 -12.54
CA SER A 279 1.42 3.19 -12.55
C SER A 279 1.80 4.25 -11.52
N LEU A 280 2.07 3.85 -10.27
CA LEU A 280 2.50 4.76 -9.19
C LEU A 280 3.84 5.43 -9.53
N LEU A 281 4.82 4.67 -10.01
CA LEU A 281 6.11 5.21 -10.45
C LEU A 281 5.96 6.23 -11.59
N SER A 282 4.98 6.06 -12.48
CA SER A 282 4.77 6.94 -13.64
C SER A 282 4.32 8.36 -13.29
N ILE A 283 3.88 8.59 -12.04
CA ILE A 283 3.46 9.91 -11.54
C ILE A 283 4.42 10.48 -10.49
N GLY A 284 5.59 9.86 -10.29
CA GLY A 284 6.63 10.32 -9.38
C GLY A 284 6.43 9.93 -7.91
N PHE A 285 5.56 8.94 -7.63
CA PHE A 285 5.49 8.34 -6.31
C PHE A 285 6.61 7.31 -6.13
N SER A 286 7.03 7.10 -4.90
CA SER A 286 7.92 5.99 -4.53
C SER A 286 7.10 4.83 -3.98
N LEU A 287 7.52 3.60 -4.26
CA LEU A 287 6.84 2.40 -3.78
C LEU A 287 7.12 2.19 -2.28
N PHE A 288 6.11 1.72 -1.54
CA PHE A 288 6.27 1.30 -0.14
C PHE A 288 5.92 -0.19 0.02
N PHE A 289 4.65 -0.54 -0.24
CA PHE A 289 4.21 -1.93 -0.36
C PHE A 289 3.06 -2.03 -1.36
N ASN A 290 2.86 -3.22 -1.92
CA ASN A 290 1.75 -3.49 -2.83
C ASN A 290 1.35 -4.97 -2.72
N ILE A 291 0.29 -5.21 -1.95
CA ILE A 291 -0.29 -6.52 -1.69
C ILE A 291 -1.48 -6.69 -2.64
N VAL A 292 -1.39 -7.69 -3.53
CA VAL A 292 -2.49 -8.09 -4.40
C VAL A 292 -2.83 -9.54 -4.11
N LEU A 293 -4.07 -9.77 -3.67
CA LEU A 293 -4.52 -11.08 -3.22
C LEU A 293 -5.87 -11.42 -3.85
N PHE A 294 -5.98 -12.63 -4.38
CA PHE A 294 -7.20 -13.13 -4.99
C PHE A 294 -7.83 -14.21 -4.12
N GLU A 295 -9.15 -14.14 -3.96
CA GLU A 295 -9.95 -15.19 -3.30
C GLU A 295 -9.39 -15.54 -1.92
N GLU A 296 -9.11 -16.81 -1.65
CA GLU A 296 -8.69 -17.33 -0.35
C GLU A 296 -7.33 -16.76 0.12
N ASP A 297 -6.54 -16.16 -0.76
CA ASP A 297 -5.30 -15.47 -0.37
C ASP A 297 -5.64 -14.14 0.30
N GLY A 298 -6.72 -13.48 -0.15
CA GLY A 298 -7.27 -12.28 0.46
C GLY A 298 -7.93 -12.53 1.81
N ALA A 299 -8.21 -13.79 2.16
CA ALA A 299 -8.67 -14.18 3.50
C ALA A 299 -7.56 -14.13 4.56
N LEU A 300 -6.32 -13.82 4.17
CA LEU A 300 -5.21 -13.56 5.08
C LEU A 300 -4.85 -12.08 4.97
N PRO A 301 -5.01 -11.24 6.02
CA PRO A 301 -4.92 -9.78 5.91
C PRO A 301 -3.64 -9.24 5.26
N HIS A 302 -2.52 -9.95 5.43
CA HIS A 302 -1.20 -9.64 4.85
C HIS A 302 -0.72 -10.67 3.81
N GLY A 303 -1.61 -11.55 3.35
CA GLY A 303 -1.27 -12.68 2.49
C GLY A 303 -0.63 -13.86 3.24
N GLY A 304 -0.57 -15.01 2.55
CA GLY A 304 0.07 -16.24 3.05
C GLY A 304 1.49 -16.43 2.51
N PHE A 305 2.11 -17.57 2.83
CA PHE A 305 3.47 -17.92 2.37
C PHE A 305 3.57 -18.19 0.86
N VAL A 306 2.46 -18.42 0.17
CA VAL A 306 2.39 -18.76 -1.26
C VAL A 306 1.31 -17.91 -1.90
N VAL A 307 1.68 -16.70 -2.33
CA VAL A 307 0.84 -15.76 -3.08
C VAL A 307 1.55 -15.39 -4.40
N GLY A 308 0.90 -14.60 -5.27
CA GLY A 308 1.49 -14.05 -6.50
C GLY A 308 1.10 -14.81 -7.77
N LYS A 309 0.53 -16.01 -7.64
CA LYS A 309 0.38 -16.95 -8.77
C LYS A 309 -1.07 -17.19 -9.19
N LYS A 310 -2.05 -16.81 -8.38
CA LYS A 310 -3.45 -17.07 -8.73
C LYS A 310 -3.84 -16.25 -9.94
N LYS A 311 -4.62 -16.85 -10.83
CA LYS A 311 -5.09 -16.22 -12.05
C LYS A 311 -6.44 -15.55 -11.83
N LEU A 312 -6.52 -14.32 -12.32
CA LEU A 312 -7.70 -13.48 -12.27
C LEU A 312 -8.81 -14.05 -13.15
N THR A 313 -10.04 -14.05 -12.62
CA THR A 313 -11.27 -14.35 -13.34
C THR A 313 -12.30 -13.25 -13.12
N HIS A 314 -13.40 -13.28 -13.87
CA HIS A 314 -14.51 -12.33 -13.68
C HIS A 314 -15.26 -12.51 -12.35
N GLU A 315 -15.08 -13.65 -11.69
CA GLU A 315 -15.69 -13.99 -10.40
C GLU A 315 -14.72 -13.78 -9.22
N THR A 316 -13.50 -13.32 -9.52
CA THR A 316 -12.43 -13.15 -8.55
C THR A 316 -12.67 -11.90 -7.70
N MET A 317 -12.89 -12.07 -6.40
CA MET A 317 -12.74 -10.98 -5.44
C MET A 317 -11.24 -10.69 -5.30
N ILE A 318 -10.86 -9.50 -5.77
CA ILE A 318 -9.51 -8.96 -5.65
C ILE A 318 -9.48 -8.13 -4.37
N VAL A 319 -8.46 -8.33 -3.53
CA VAL A 319 -8.07 -7.39 -2.47
C VAL A 319 -6.73 -6.79 -2.87
N ILE A 320 -6.70 -5.49 -3.11
CA ILE A 320 -5.46 -4.73 -3.28
C ILE A 320 -5.29 -3.87 -2.05
N ASP A 321 -4.17 -4.02 -1.37
CA ASP A 321 -3.72 -3.13 -0.31
C ASP A 321 -2.37 -2.55 -0.69
N VAL A 322 -2.30 -1.24 -0.84
CA VAL A 322 -1.18 -0.57 -1.50
C VAL A 322 -0.83 0.74 -0.79
N GLY A 323 0.45 0.91 -0.53
CA GLY A 323 1.03 2.12 0.00
C GLY A 323 2.12 2.68 -0.90
N ALA A 324 2.18 4.00 -0.99
CA ALA A 324 3.22 4.74 -1.69
C ALA A 324 3.73 5.90 -0.84
N HIS A 325 4.85 6.48 -1.24
CA HIS A 325 5.35 7.73 -0.66
C HIS A 325 5.34 8.86 -1.68
N TYR A 326 4.97 10.04 -1.22
CA TYR A 326 5.12 11.29 -1.96
C TYR A 326 5.53 12.40 -0.99
N LEU A 327 6.62 13.10 -1.32
CA LEU A 327 7.19 14.18 -0.50
C LEU A 327 7.41 13.78 0.97
N GLY A 328 7.76 12.51 1.21
CA GLY A 328 8.03 11.93 2.54
C GLY A 328 6.81 11.39 3.28
N TYR A 329 5.57 11.61 2.81
CA TYR A 329 4.35 11.14 3.47
C TYR A 329 3.81 9.87 2.82
N SER A 330 3.13 9.05 3.62
CA SER A 330 2.60 7.76 3.20
C SER A 330 1.15 7.83 2.71
N SER A 331 0.85 7.04 1.68
CA SER A 331 -0.49 6.51 1.48
C SER A 331 -0.61 5.08 2.01
N ASP A 332 -1.84 4.72 2.33
CA ASP A 332 -2.23 3.38 2.79
C ASP A 332 -3.69 3.17 2.39
N ILE A 333 -3.91 2.36 1.34
CA ILE A 333 -5.20 2.24 0.66
C ILE A 333 -5.48 0.79 0.31
N CYS A 334 -6.64 0.33 0.75
CA CYS A 334 -7.17 -0.97 0.42
C CYS A 334 -8.49 -0.87 -0.37
N ARG A 335 -8.60 -1.68 -1.43
CA ARG A 335 -9.80 -1.84 -2.26
C ARG A 335 -10.08 -3.30 -2.53
N SER A 336 -11.33 -3.68 -2.31
CA SER A 336 -11.87 -4.98 -2.72
C SER A 336 -12.85 -4.82 -3.88
N PHE A 337 -12.64 -5.52 -4.99
CA PHE A 337 -13.46 -5.37 -6.20
C PHE A 337 -13.37 -6.56 -7.18
N PHE A 338 -14.24 -6.56 -8.18
CA PHE A 338 -14.26 -7.44 -9.35
C PHE A 338 -13.89 -6.68 -10.63
N ILE A 339 -13.35 -7.40 -11.62
CA ILE A 339 -13.25 -6.89 -13.00
C ILE A 339 -14.59 -6.97 -13.74
N ASP A 340 -14.71 -6.29 -14.88
CA ASP A 340 -15.97 -6.23 -15.62
C ASP A 340 -16.41 -7.62 -16.09
N PRO A 341 -17.69 -7.96 -16.03
CA PRO A 341 -18.17 -9.26 -16.50
C PRO A 341 -17.94 -9.43 -18.01
N PRO A 342 -17.90 -10.67 -18.52
CA PRO A 342 -17.68 -10.93 -19.94
C PRO A 342 -18.70 -10.21 -20.83
N GLY A 343 -18.21 -9.50 -21.85
CA GLY A 343 -19.05 -8.81 -22.83
C GLY A 343 -19.51 -7.40 -22.43
N ASN A 344 -19.07 -6.89 -21.27
CA ASN A 344 -19.33 -5.52 -20.83
C ASN A 344 -18.16 -4.56 -21.13
N ARG A 345 -17.20 -4.96 -21.98
CA ARG A 345 -16.23 -4.00 -22.53
C ARG A 345 -16.98 -3.10 -23.50
N ASP A 346 -17.29 -1.91 -23.02
CA ASP A 346 -17.73 -0.81 -23.86
C ASP A 346 -16.57 -0.46 -24.81
N ASP A 347 -16.54 -1.07 -26.00
CA ASP A 347 -15.72 -0.61 -27.14
C ASP A 347 -16.31 0.71 -27.72
N SER A 348 -16.80 1.62 -26.87
CA SER A 348 -17.51 2.82 -27.28
C SER A 348 -16.64 4.07 -27.09
N PHE A 349 -15.79 4.31 -28.09
CA PHE A 349 -15.39 5.67 -28.47
C PHE A 349 -16.54 6.42 -29.20
N SER A 350 -17.80 6.06 -28.97
CA SER A 350 -18.94 6.76 -29.55
C SER A 350 -20.26 6.48 -28.83
N SER A 351 -20.98 7.58 -28.52
CA SER A 351 -22.42 7.69 -28.31
C SER A 351 -22.90 7.82 -26.85
N TRP A 352 -22.92 9.09 -26.45
CA TRP A 352 -23.84 9.66 -25.46
C TRP A 352 -25.30 9.22 -25.73
N GLY A 353 -25.95 8.61 -24.74
CA GLY A 353 -27.41 8.52 -24.64
C GLY A 353 -28.01 7.11 -24.63
N ASN A 354 -28.18 6.53 -23.44
CA ASN A 354 -29.49 6.08 -22.92
C ASN A 354 -29.30 5.34 -21.60
N GLY A 355 -29.89 5.90 -20.54
CA GLY A 355 -30.11 5.21 -19.28
C GLY A 355 -31.27 4.20 -19.37
N LEU A 356 -31.29 3.34 -18.35
CA LEU A 356 -32.27 2.33 -17.99
C LEU A 356 -32.08 0.95 -18.64
N PHE A 357 -32.03 -0.07 -17.77
CA PHE A 357 -31.87 -1.51 -17.96
C PHE A 357 -30.42 -2.05 -17.96
N HIS A 358 -29.80 -2.14 -16.77
CA HIS A 358 -28.76 -3.13 -16.52
C HIS A 358 -29.39 -4.53 -16.51
N LYS A 359 -29.40 -5.20 -17.67
CA LYS A 359 -29.66 -6.65 -17.73
C LYS A 359 -28.50 -7.36 -17.03
N HIS A 360 -28.79 -8.13 -15.99
CA HIS A 360 -27.84 -9.07 -15.38
C HIS A 360 -27.23 -9.95 -16.48
N ALA A 361 -25.96 -9.69 -16.80
CA ALA A 361 -25.17 -10.57 -17.64
C ALA A 361 -25.13 -11.94 -16.95
N LYS A 362 -25.43 -13.00 -17.71
CA LYS A 362 -25.34 -14.38 -17.21
C LYS A 362 -23.92 -14.63 -16.73
N THR A 363 -23.75 -14.95 -15.45
CA THR A 363 -22.48 -15.39 -14.85
C THR A 363 -22.00 -16.65 -15.59
N PRO A 364 -20.90 -16.61 -16.34
CA PRO A 364 -20.35 -17.82 -16.93
C PRO A 364 -19.42 -18.50 -15.91
N ASN A 365 -19.73 -19.75 -15.58
CA ASN A 365 -18.84 -20.71 -14.88
C ASN A 365 -18.45 -20.44 -13.41
N GLY A 366 -19.13 -19.55 -12.67
CA GLY A 366 -18.90 -19.31 -11.23
C GLY A 366 -19.84 -20.07 -10.28
N ASN A 367 -19.53 -20.07 -8.98
CA ASN A 367 -20.46 -20.48 -7.91
C ASN A 367 -21.35 -19.27 -7.53
N PRO A 368 -22.65 -19.24 -7.90
CA PRO A 368 -23.51 -18.08 -7.67
C PRO A 368 -23.70 -17.75 -6.19
N GLU A 369 -23.78 -18.76 -5.32
CA GLU A 369 -23.95 -18.56 -3.88
C GLU A 369 -22.73 -17.89 -3.25
N LEU A 370 -21.53 -18.30 -3.69
CA LEU A 370 -20.27 -17.68 -3.23
C LEU A 370 -20.14 -16.24 -3.76
N HIS A 371 -20.56 -15.99 -4.99
CA HIS A 371 -20.57 -14.65 -5.56
C HIS A 371 -21.52 -13.70 -4.80
N GLU A 372 -22.71 -14.18 -4.45
CA GLU A 372 -23.66 -13.45 -3.60
C GLU A 372 -23.11 -13.22 -2.19
N GLU A 373 -22.44 -14.23 -1.58
CA GLU A 373 -21.77 -14.09 -0.28
C GLU A 373 -20.68 -12.99 -0.33
N LYS A 374 -19.87 -12.94 -1.41
CA LYS A 374 -18.85 -11.89 -1.62
C LYS A 374 -19.46 -10.49 -1.68
N GLN A 375 -20.52 -10.30 -2.46
CA GLN A 375 -21.20 -9.00 -2.54
C GLN A 375 -21.81 -8.60 -1.20
N LYS A 376 -22.46 -9.54 -0.50
CA LYS A 376 -23.02 -9.28 0.83
C LYS A 376 -21.93 -8.85 1.83
N VAL A 377 -20.79 -9.56 1.85
CA VAL A 377 -19.66 -9.20 2.73
C VAL A 377 -19.09 -7.84 2.35
N TRP A 378 -18.98 -7.54 1.05
CA TRP A 378 -18.57 -6.23 0.55
C TRP A 378 -19.46 -5.11 1.09
N ASP A 379 -20.79 -5.26 0.99
CA ASP A 379 -21.75 -4.27 1.50
C ASP A 379 -21.61 -4.08 3.03
N ILE A 380 -21.44 -5.17 3.79
CA ILE A 380 -21.24 -5.10 5.25
C ILE A 380 -19.97 -4.32 5.61
N VAL A 381 -18.86 -4.57 4.91
CA VAL A 381 -17.59 -3.85 5.15
C VAL A 381 -17.74 -2.37 4.80
N PHE A 382 -18.42 -2.04 3.70
CA PHE A 382 -18.72 -0.67 3.32
C PHE A 382 -19.59 0.06 4.36
N ASP A 383 -20.63 -0.61 4.87
CA ASP A 383 -21.48 -0.09 5.94
C ASP A 383 -20.71 0.11 7.25
N ALA A 384 -19.81 -0.82 7.59
CA ALA A 384 -18.95 -0.71 8.75
C ALA A 384 -17.98 0.49 8.64
N GLN A 385 -17.37 0.68 7.46
CA GLN A 385 -16.50 1.82 7.19
C GLN A 385 -17.30 3.13 7.29
N THR A 386 -18.53 3.14 6.79
CA THR A 386 -19.46 4.29 6.88
C THR A 386 -19.80 4.60 8.34
N ALA A 387 -20.14 3.60 9.15
CA ALA A 387 -20.43 3.80 10.57
C ALA A 387 -19.23 4.37 11.34
N ALA A 388 -18.03 3.83 11.11
CA ALA A 388 -16.81 4.40 11.66
C ALA A 388 -16.55 5.84 11.21
N SER A 389 -16.77 6.15 9.93
CA SER A 389 -16.51 7.50 9.40
C SER A 389 -17.32 8.59 10.12
N ALA A 390 -18.53 8.26 10.57
CA ALA A 390 -19.41 9.17 11.31
C ALA A 390 -18.92 9.48 12.74
N GLU A 391 -17.99 8.68 13.28
CA GLU A 391 -17.44 8.80 14.63
C GLU A 391 -16.08 9.49 14.68
N PHE A 392 -15.47 9.85 13.54
CA PHE A 392 -14.26 10.69 13.49
C PHE A 392 -14.59 12.14 13.85
N LYS A 393 -14.95 12.36 15.11
CA LYS A 393 -15.36 13.65 15.66
C LYS A 393 -14.50 14.00 16.86
N PRO A 394 -14.24 15.30 17.10
CA PRO A 394 -13.60 15.73 18.33
C PRO A 394 -14.35 15.21 19.55
N ASN A 395 -13.63 14.91 20.63
CA ASN A 395 -14.13 14.35 21.90
C ASN A 395 -14.56 12.88 21.87
N ASN A 396 -14.67 12.24 20.70
CA ASN A 396 -14.75 10.79 20.65
C ASN A 396 -13.40 10.17 21.02
N THR A 397 -13.43 8.96 21.59
CA THR A 397 -12.23 8.17 21.82
C THR A 397 -11.86 7.37 20.56
N ALA A 398 -10.59 6.98 20.42
CA ALA A 398 -10.18 6.05 19.36
C ALA A 398 -10.98 4.73 19.38
N ALA A 399 -11.37 4.27 20.57
CA ALA A 399 -12.24 3.11 20.75
C ALA A 399 -13.69 3.35 20.26
N ASN A 400 -14.23 4.57 20.33
CA ASN A 400 -15.58 4.84 19.81
C ASN A 400 -15.66 4.55 18.31
N VAL A 401 -14.62 4.95 17.56
CA VAL A 401 -14.56 4.75 16.11
C VAL A 401 -14.47 3.26 15.77
N ASP A 402 -13.57 2.50 16.43
CA ASP A 402 -13.46 1.04 16.26
C ASP A 402 -14.78 0.32 16.55
N LEU A 403 -15.42 0.65 17.67
CA LEU A 403 -16.65 0.01 18.10
C LEU A 403 -17.82 0.26 17.12
N ALA A 404 -17.86 1.39 16.43
CA ALA A 404 -18.90 1.69 15.46
C ALA A 404 -18.84 0.75 14.23
N ALA A 405 -17.65 0.55 13.64
CA ALA A 405 -17.48 -0.43 12.57
C ALA A 405 -17.71 -1.87 13.07
N ARG A 406 -17.12 -2.20 14.22
CA ARG A 406 -17.19 -3.56 14.78
C ARG A 406 -18.61 -4.00 15.07
N LYS A 407 -19.46 -3.09 15.59
CA LYS A 407 -20.87 -3.35 15.84
C LYS A 407 -21.61 -3.77 14.57
N VAL A 408 -21.41 -3.08 13.45
CA VAL A 408 -22.04 -3.42 12.16
C VAL A 408 -21.69 -4.84 11.74
N ILE A 409 -20.40 -5.19 11.80
CA ILE A 409 -19.90 -6.51 11.40
C ILE A 409 -20.40 -7.62 12.35
N GLU A 410 -20.42 -7.36 13.66
CA GLU A 410 -20.92 -8.29 14.68
C GLU A 410 -22.42 -8.55 14.52
N GLU A 411 -23.24 -7.52 14.33
CA GLU A 411 -24.69 -7.63 14.12
C GLU A 411 -25.03 -8.37 12.81
N ALA A 412 -24.18 -8.26 11.79
CA ALA A 412 -24.29 -9.02 10.54
C ALA A 412 -23.87 -10.50 10.67
N GLY A 413 -23.35 -10.92 11.84
CA GLY A 413 -22.92 -12.29 12.13
C GLY A 413 -21.47 -12.62 11.76
N TYR A 414 -20.67 -11.63 11.38
CA TYR A 414 -19.28 -11.78 10.91
C TYR A 414 -18.24 -11.31 11.92
N GLY A 415 -18.63 -11.02 13.17
CA GLY A 415 -17.71 -10.49 14.20
C GLY A 415 -16.44 -11.32 14.42
N TYR A 416 -16.53 -12.65 14.25
CA TYR A 416 -15.38 -13.56 14.36
C TYR A 416 -14.34 -13.37 13.25
N ALA A 417 -14.73 -12.75 12.14
CA ALA A 417 -13.92 -12.57 10.93
C ALA A 417 -13.31 -11.16 10.82
N PHE A 418 -13.60 -10.24 11.75
CA PHE A 418 -12.92 -8.94 11.86
C PHE A 418 -11.86 -8.96 12.96
N THR A 419 -10.66 -9.40 12.57
CA THR A 419 -9.63 -9.93 13.48
C THR A 419 -8.57 -8.91 13.91
N HIS A 420 -8.58 -7.69 13.37
CA HIS A 420 -7.63 -6.63 13.70
C HIS A 420 -8.32 -5.36 14.23
N ARG A 421 -7.50 -4.35 14.54
CA ARG A 421 -7.94 -2.98 14.88
C ARG A 421 -8.62 -2.34 13.66
N LEU A 422 -9.50 -1.37 13.87
CA LEU A 422 -10.13 -0.64 12.76
C LEU A 422 -9.16 0.21 11.94
N GLY A 423 -8.07 0.69 12.54
CA GLY A 423 -7.13 1.55 11.86
C GLY A 423 -6.05 2.12 12.76
N HIS A 424 -5.27 3.03 12.21
CA HIS A 424 -4.13 3.67 12.85
C HIS A 424 -3.96 5.10 12.35
N GLY A 425 -3.16 5.89 13.07
CA GLY A 425 -2.70 7.18 12.60
C GLY A 425 -1.82 7.01 11.37
N ILE A 426 -1.85 7.98 10.49
CA ILE A 426 -1.03 8.02 9.27
C ILE A 426 -0.46 9.42 9.06
N GLY A 427 0.79 9.51 8.60
CA GLY A 427 1.49 10.76 8.40
C GLY A 427 2.73 10.59 7.55
N ILE A 428 3.86 11.06 8.07
CA ILE A 428 5.19 10.78 7.50
C ILE A 428 5.49 9.27 7.50
N LYS A 429 4.85 8.53 8.41
CA LYS A 429 4.88 7.08 8.51
C LYS A 429 3.48 6.53 8.25
N ALA A 430 3.40 5.37 7.59
CA ALA A 430 2.12 4.69 7.32
C ALA A 430 1.38 4.34 8.63
N HIS A 431 2.07 3.68 9.57
CA HIS A 431 1.52 3.34 10.88
C HIS A 431 2.13 4.20 11.98
N GLU A 432 1.36 5.14 12.52
CA GLU A 432 1.73 5.92 13.71
C GLU A 432 0.58 6.01 14.72
N SER A 433 0.87 6.51 15.92
CA SER A 433 -0.16 6.79 16.91
C SER A 433 -1.09 7.92 16.41
N PRO A 434 -2.36 7.96 16.84
CA PRO A 434 -3.05 6.99 17.70
C PRO A 434 -3.58 5.76 16.97
N TYR A 435 -3.87 4.67 17.71
CA TYR A 435 -4.41 3.43 17.14
C TYR A 435 -5.91 3.24 17.44
N LEU A 436 -6.71 2.94 16.43
CA LEU A 436 -8.16 2.73 16.53
C LEU A 436 -8.49 1.28 16.88
N ASN A 437 -8.44 0.95 18.18
CA ASN A 437 -8.85 -0.37 18.68
C ASN A 437 -9.85 -0.22 19.83
N LYS A 438 -10.69 -1.24 20.05
CA LYS A 438 -11.77 -1.24 21.06
C LYS A 438 -11.35 -0.94 22.51
N TRP A 439 -10.06 -0.99 22.82
CA TRP A 439 -9.53 -0.71 24.16
C TRP A 439 -8.86 0.65 24.30
N ASN A 440 -8.60 1.37 23.21
CA ASN A 440 -8.01 2.71 23.26
C ASN A 440 -9.06 3.77 23.64
N ARG A 441 -9.44 3.76 24.92
CA ARG A 441 -10.41 4.71 25.51
C ARG A 441 -9.74 5.98 26.07
N GLY A 442 -8.41 6.00 26.12
CA GLY A 442 -7.64 7.10 26.70
C GLY A 442 -7.35 8.22 25.72
N VAL A 443 -7.15 7.89 24.43
CA VAL A 443 -6.91 8.91 23.40
C VAL A 443 -8.23 9.53 22.97
N ILE A 444 -8.31 10.85 23.10
CA ILE A 444 -9.39 11.68 22.60
C ILE A 444 -9.00 12.22 21.22
N LEU A 445 -9.88 12.05 20.24
CA LEU A 445 -9.68 12.57 18.88
C LEU A 445 -9.67 14.10 18.91
N GLN A 446 -8.71 14.69 18.20
CA GLN A 446 -8.54 16.13 18.06
C GLN A 446 -8.51 16.54 16.58
N PRO A 447 -8.98 17.75 16.26
CA PRO A 447 -8.84 18.34 14.94
C PRO A 447 -7.39 18.32 14.46
N GLY A 448 -7.16 17.92 13.21
CA GLY A 448 -5.80 17.76 12.67
C GLY A 448 -5.26 16.34 12.76
N MET A 449 -5.89 15.43 13.52
CA MET A 449 -5.53 14.01 13.49
C MET A 449 -6.01 13.34 12.21
N THR A 450 -5.16 12.48 11.64
CA THR A 450 -5.44 11.69 10.44
C THR A 450 -5.37 10.20 10.75
N PHE A 451 -6.30 9.42 10.20
CA PHE A 451 -6.40 7.97 10.45
C PHE A 451 -6.76 7.19 9.20
N THR A 452 -6.31 5.94 9.13
CA THR A 452 -6.94 4.90 8.31
C THR A 452 -8.29 4.47 8.89
N ASN A 453 -9.20 4.08 8.02
CA ASN A 453 -10.48 3.46 8.35
C ASN A 453 -10.66 2.21 7.49
N GLU A 454 -10.19 1.08 8.02
CA GLU A 454 -9.88 -0.14 7.27
C GLU A 454 -10.62 -1.40 7.79
N PRO A 455 -11.95 -1.38 8.01
CA PRO A 455 -12.65 -2.58 8.43
C PRO A 455 -12.48 -3.69 7.37
N GLY A 456 -12.31 -4.93 7.84
CA GLY A 456 -12.13 -6.08 6.97
C GLY A 456 -12.82 -7.33 7.52
N ILE A 457 -13.36 -8.15 6.63
CA ILE A 457 -13.91 -9.47 6.92
C ILE A 457 -13.08 -10.50 6.16
N TYR A 458 -12.51 -11.45 6.90
CA TYR A 458 -11.64 -12.50 6.36
C TYR A 458 -12.25 -13.89 6.61
N LEU A 459 -12.69 -14.56 5.54
CA LEU A 459 -13.25 -15.90 5.61
C LEU A 459 -12.19 -16.89 5.14
N GLU A 460 -11.41 -17.43 6.08
CA GLU A 460 -10.29 -18.35 5.79
C GLU A 460 -10.70 -19.47 4.84
N GLY A 461 -9.86 -19.69 3.81
CA GLY A 461 -10.12 -20.69 2.77
C GLY A 461 -11.20 -20.32 1.76
N LYS A 462 -11.81 -19.12 1.87
CA LYS A 462 -12.81 -18.61 0.92
C LYS A 462 -12.36 -17.32 0.23
N PHE A 463 -12.46 -16.19 0.93
CA PHE A 463 -12.11 -14.85 0.41
C PHE A 463 -12.01 -13.84 1.56
N GLY A 464 -11.43 -12.68 1.28
CA GLY A 464 -11.50 -11.52 2.17
C GLY A 464 -12.04 -10.28 1.44
N VAL A 465 -12.55 -9.34 2.23
CA VAL A 465 -12.92 -8.00 1.77
C VAL A 465 -12.46 -6.99 2.81
N ARG A 466 -11.68 -6.00 2.38
CA ARG A 466 -11.26 -4.82 3.15
C ARG A 466 -11.44 -3.56 2.30
N HIS A 467 -11.87 -2.48 2.95
CA HIS A 467 -11.91 -1.14 2.39
C HIS A 467 -11.21 -0.20 3.33
N GLU A 468 -10.27 0.57 2.81
CA GLU A 468 -9.47 1.48 3.61
C GLU A 468 -9.37 2.85 2.97
N ASP A 469 -9.68 3.86 3.78
CA ASP A 469 -9.60 5.24 3.38
C ASP A 469 -9.05 6.10 4.52
N ILE A 470 -8.38 7.19 4.16
CA ILE A 470 -7.80 8.14 5.09
C ILE A 470 -8.78 9.27 5.41
N TYR A 471 -8.96 9.54 6.70
CA TYR A 471 -9.81 10.61 7.20
C TYR A 471 -9.01 11.61 8.04
N LEU A 472 -9.34 12.89 7.87
CA LEU A 472 -8.91 14.00 8.73
C LEU A 472 -10.05 14.39 9.68
N VAL A 473 -9.77 14.36 10.98
CA VAL A 473 -10.67 14.91 12.00
C VAL A 473 -10.67 16.43 11.88
N LYS A 474 -11.85 17.04 11.72
CA LYS A 474 -12.04 18.50 11.67
C LYS A 474 -12.53 19.05 13.00
N GLU A 475 -12.46 20.37 13.15
CA GLU A 475 -13.02 21.11 14.30
C GLU A 475 -14.53 20.89 14.42
N ASP A 476 -15.24 20.93 13.28
CA ASP A 476 -16.67 20.76 13.20
C ASP A 476 -17.10 19.97 11.93
N GLY A 477 -18.33 19.47 11.99
CA GLY A 477 -18.93 18.67 10.91
C GLY A 477 -18.39 17.23 10.82
N ASP A 478 -18.62 16.61 9.67
CA ASP A 478 -18.10 15.27 9.37
C ASP A 478 -16.63 15.32 9.01
N ALA A 479 -15.86 14.30 9.39
CA ALA A 479 -14.46 14.16 9.01
C ALA A 479 -14.26 14.27 7.49
N GLU A 480 -13.11 14.81 7.11
CA GLU A 480 -12.77 15.00 5.72
C GLU A 480 -12.07 13.77 5.15
N LEU A 481 -12.51 13.32 3.98
CA LEU A 481 -11.89 12.22 3.26
C LEU A 481 -10.66 12.72 2.48
N LEU A 482 -9.48 12.15 2.73
CA LEU A 482 -8.22 12.51 2.07
C LEU A 482 -7.89 11.64 0.85
N THR A 483 -8.76 10.69 0.50
CA THR A 483 -8.59 9.74 -0.62
C THR A 483 -9.35 10.15 -1.88
N GLY A 484 -9.92 11.36 -1.89
CA GLY A 484 -10.76 11.89 -2.97
C GLY A 484 -12.18 11.34 -2.92
N ARG A 485 -12.34 10.03 -3.14
CA ARG A 485 -13.65 9.35 -3.02
C ARG A 485 -13.50 7.92 -2.53
N ARG A 486 -14.51 7.46 -1.80
CA ARG A 486 -14.67 6.05 -1.44
C ARG A 486 -15.05 5.19 -2.65
N ALA A 487 -14.92 3.88 -2.50
CA ALA A 487 -15.57 2.93 -3.39
C ALA A 487 -17.09 3.18 -3.43
N VAL A 488 -17.73 2.94 -4.56
CA VAL A 488 -19.20 3.08 -4.70
C VAL A 488 -19.90 1.77 -5.03
N GLY A 489 -19.12 0.72 -5.30
CA GLY A 489 -19.62 -0.63 -5.54
C GLY A 489 -18.47 -1.58 -5.84
N PRO A 490 -18.74 -2.89 -5.89
CA PRO A 490 -17.71 -3.91 -6.09
C PRO A 490 -17.14 -3.94 -7.52
N TYR A 491 -17.58 -3.05 -8.41
CA TYR A 491 -17.02 -2.86 -9.76
C TYR A 491 -16.45 -1.45 -9.97
N ASP A 492 -16.57 -0.56 -8.98
CA ASP A 492 -16.08 0.82 -9.02
C ASP A 492 -15.33 1.14 -7.71
N PRO A 493 -14.07 0.64 -7.58
CA PRO A 493 -13.29 0.76 -6.35
C PRO A 493 -12.96 2.21 -5.98
#